data_AF-A0A8B8T7J3-F1
#
_entry.id   AF-A0A8B8T7J3-F1
#
_cell.length_a   1.000
_cell.length_b   1.000
_cell.length_c   1.000
_cell.angle_alpha   90.00
_cell.angle_beta   90.00
_cell.angle_gamma   90.00
#
_symmetry.space_group_name_H-M   'P 1'
#
loop_
_entity.id
_entity.type
_entity.pdbx_description
1 polymer ?
#
loop_
_entity_poly.entity_id
_entity_poly.type
_entity_poly.pdbx_seq_one_letter_code
_entity_poly.pdbx_strand_id
1 'polypeptide(L)'
;MVTVTLEPEGRCPWDKPVRIAVRGLAPGQRVTLRASLRDEKGALFRAHARYCADAHGGLDLGRAPALGGSFAGLEPMGLFWALEPEKPFWRFLKRDVQTPFAVELEVLDGHEPDTERLLGQTVHERDFLPPGVRREPVRAGRVRATLFLPPGPGPFPGIIDIFGIGGGLLEYRASLLAGHGFATLALAYYDFEDLPKKFDTIHLDYFEEALCYMLQHTQVKGPGIGLLGISLGADICLSMASFLKNISATVSINGSALSGDKAIYYKENSIPPLGHDLRRMKFACWTFK
;
A
#
# COMPACT_ATOMS: atom_id res chain seq x y z
N MET A 1 26.03 -14.13 21.63
CA MET A 1 24.67 -14.34 21.06
C MET A 1 24.45 -13.23 20.05
N VAL A 2 24.02 -13.57 18.84
CA VAL A 2 23.76 -12.56 17.79
C VAL A 2 22.36 -11.99 18.03
N THR A 3 22.25 -10.66 18.02
CA THR A 3 21.00 -9.96 18.31
C THR A 3 20.67 -9.02 17.17
N VAL A 4 19.42 -9.06 16.70
CA VAL A 4 18.86 -8.14 15.69
C VAL A 4 18.03 -7.10 16.41
N THR A 5 18.34 -5.82 16.17
CA THR A 5 17.63 -4.66 16.76
C THR A 5 17.01 -3.83 15.66
N LEU A 6 15.81 -3.30 15.94
CA LEU A 6 15.07 -2.43 15.03
C LEU A 6 14.79 -1.09 15.70
N GLU A 7 14.93 0.01 14.95
CA GLU A 7 14.55 1.36 15.38
C GLU A 7 13.58 1.98 14.35
N PRO A 8 12.35 2.36 14.75
CA PRO A 8 11.78 2.28 16.10
C PRO A 8 11.56 0.82 16.57
N GLU A 9 11.67 0.63 17.89
CA GLU A 9 11.35 -0.66 18.52
C GLU A 9 9.84 -0.91 18.50
N GLY A 10 9.43 -2.18 18.37
CA GLY A 10 8.03 -2.59 18.37
C GLY A 10 7.35 -2.50 17.00
N ARG A 11 6.05 -2.19 17.00
CA ARG A 11 5.23 -2.13 15.79
C ARG A 11 5.44 -0.80 15.06
N CYS A 12 5.46 -0.87 13.73
CA CYS A 12 5.68 0.31 12.89
C CYS A 12 4.74 0.28 11.67
N PRO A 13 4.15 1.40 11.24
CA PRO A 13 3.34 1.42 10.02
C PRO A 13 4.13 0.97 8.79
N TRP A 14 3.46 0.29 7.85
CA TRP A 14 4.09 -0.30 6.66
C TRP A 14 4.88 0.72 5.83
N ASP A 15 4.41 1.96 5.77
CA ASP A 15 5.00 3.07 4.99
C ASP A 15 6.14 3.82 5.71
N LYS A 16 6.50 3.44 6.94
CA LYS A 16 7.57 4.11 7.72
C LYS A 16 8.90 3.34 7.63
N PRO A 17 10.04 4.01 7.38
CA PRO A 17 11.33 3.34 7.38
C PRO A 17 11.65 2.76 8.76
N VAL A 18 12.42 1.67 8.78
CA VAL A 18 12.97 1.07 10.01
C VAL A 18 14.47 0.86 9.81
N ARG A 19 15.26 1.20 10.83
CA ARG A 19 16.69 0.88 10.85
C ARG A 19 16.87 -0.50 11.43
N ILE A 20 17.61 -1.35 10.72
CA ILE A 20 17.95 -2.70 11.18
C ILE A 20 19.45 -2.72 11.49
N ALA A 21 19.80 -3.23 12.67
CA ALA A 21 21.17 -3.49 13.06
C ALA A 21 21.33 -4.87 13.69
N VAL A 22 22.51 -5.46 13.55
CA VAL A 22 22.89 -6.74 14.12
C VAL A 22 24.15 -6.53 14.97
N ARG A 23 24.17 -7.14 16.15
CA ARG A 23 25.33 -7.12 17.06
C ARG A 23 25.71 -8.54 17.48
N GLY A 24 26.96 -8.69 17.92
CA GLY A 24 27.47 -9.94 18.46
C GLY A 24 27.98 -10.93 17.40
N LEU A 25 28.27 -10.43 16.18
CA LEU A 25 28.97 -11.16 15.13
C LEU A 25 30.48 -11.16 15.40
N ALA A 26 31.23 -12.01 14.71
CA ALA A 26 32.69 -11.90 14.68
C ALA A 26 33.14 -10.74 13.77
N PRO A 27 34.29 -10.11 14.03
CA PRO A 27 34.85 -9.08 13.15
C PRO A 27 34.96 -9.56 11.70
N GLY A 28 34.38 -8.82 10.75
CA GLY A 28 34.41 -9.21 9.33
C GLY A 28 33.58 -10.44 8.96
N GLN A 29 32.75 -10.96 9.88
CA GLN A 29 31.94 -12.15 9.61
C GLN A 29 31.01 -11.94 8.42
N ARG A 30 31.02 -12.91 7.51
CA ARG A 30 30.08 -12.96 6.37
C ARG A 30 28.75 -13.50 6.86
N VAL A 31 27.68 -12.79 6.55
CA VAL A 31 26.32 -13.18 6.93
C VAL A 31 25.34 -12.92 5.79
N THR A 32 24.23 -13.64 5.82
CA THR A 32 23.07 -13.38 4.96
C THR A 32 21.90 -12.97 5.84
N LEU A 33 21.30 -11.82 5.56
CA LEU A 33 20.03 -11.43 6.16
C LEU A 33 18.90 -11.87 5.25
N ARG A 34 17.88 -12.50 5.83
CA ARG A 34 16.67 -12.95 5.13
C ARG A 34 15.45 -12.34 5.80
N ALA A 35 14.54 -11.83 4.98
CA ALA A 35 13.22 -11.41 5.39
C ALA A 35 12.16 -12.35 4.80
N SER A 36 11.22 -12.80 5.62
CA SER A 36 10.06 -13.58 5.20
C SER A 36 8.76 -13.05 5.79
N LEU A 37 7.68 -13.13 5.02
CA LEU A 37 6.33 -12.94 5.53
C LEU A 37 5.35 -13.86 4.81
N ARG A 38 4.24 -14.17 5.47
CA ARG A 38 3.07 -14.79 4.84
C ARG A 38 1.94 -13.78 4.74
N ASP A 39 1.31 -13.71 3.57
CA ASP A 39 0.14 -12.85 3.39
C ASP A 39 -1.13 -13.47 4.01
N GLU A 40 -2.26 -12.77 3.88
CA GLU A 40 -3.55 -13.18 4.45
C GLU A 40 -4.10 -14.49 3.85
N LYS A 41 -3.53 -14.96 2.73
CA LYS A 41 -3.86 -16.23 2.08
C LYS A 41 -2.77 -17.29 2.30
N GLY A 42 -1.79 -17.00 3.15
CA GLY A 42 -0.68 -17.90 3.48
C GLY A 42 0.44 -17.94 2.43
N ALA A 43 0.38 -17.13 1.37
CA ALA A 43 1.42 -17.09 0.36
C ALA A 43 2.69 -16.46 0.91
N LEU A 44 3.83 -17.11 0.64
CA LEU A 44 5.13 -16.73 1.17
C LEU A 44 5.79 -15.69 0.28
N PHE A 45 6.31 -14.64 0.91
CA PHE A 45 7.17 -13.62 0.30
C PHE A 45 8.53 -13.64 0.98
N ARG A 46 9.60 -13.51 0.19
CA ARG A 46 10.98 -13.52 0.71
C ARG A 46 11.88 -12.53 -0.02
N ALA A 47 12.85 -12.01 0.72
CA ALA A 47 13.99 -11.26 0.20
C ALA A 47 15.23 -11.64 1.01
N HIS A 48 16.40 -11.59 0.40
CA HIS A 48 17.65 -11.79 1.14
C HIS A 48 18.77 -10.92 0.58
N ALA A 49 19.74 -10.60 1.42
CA ALA A 49 20.96 -9.90 1.00
C ALA A 49 22.15 -10.34 1.85
N ARG A 50 23.32 -10.39 1.21
CA ARG A 50 24.60 -10.76 1.81
C ARG A 50 25.33 -9.53 2.32
N TYR A 51 25.94 -9.64 3.49
CA TYR A 51 26.69 -8.55 4.15
C TYR A 51 27.97 -9.06 4.81
N CYS A 52 28.84 -8.14 5.21
CA CYS A 52 29.96 -8.40 6.10
C CYS A 52 29.83 -7.50 7.33
N ALA A 53 30.06 -8.06 8.51
CA ALA A 53 30.15 -7.29 9.75
C ALA A 53 31.38 -6.36 9.74
N ASP A 54 31.34 -5.28 10.52
CA ASP A 54 32.47 -4.39 10.74
C ASP A 54 33.55 -5.03 11.64
N ALA A 55 34.63 -4.27 11.91
CA ALA A 55 35.74 -4.72 12.75
C ALA A 55 35.36 -4.97 14.23
N HIS A 56 34.17 -4.51 14.65
CA HIS A 56 33.65 -4.68 16.00
C HIS A 56 32.54 -5.75 16.07
N GLY A 57 32.26 -6.45 14.96
CA GLY A 57 31.20 -7.46 14.93
C GLY A 57 29.79 -6.87 14.91
N GLY A 58 29.66 -5.62 14.45
CA GLY A 58 28.40 -4.93 14.19
C GLY A 58 28.03 -4.93 12.71
N LEU A 59 26.74 -4.88 12.41
CA LEU A 59 26.22 -4.64 11.07
C LEU A 59 25.04 -3.66 11.19
N ASP A 60 25.08 -2.56 10.44
CA ASP A 60 24.01 -1.56 10.40
C ASP A 60 23.61 -1.34 8.93
N LEU A 61 22.37 -1.67 8.59
CA LEU A 61 21.88 -1.63 7.21
C LEU A 61 21.79 -0.20 6.66
N GLY A 62 21.79 0.80 7.54
CA GLY A 62 21.92 2.21 7.19
C GLY A 62 23.32 2.62 6.75
N ARG A 63 24.33 1.76 6.93
CA ARG A 63 25.75 2.09 6.72
C ARG A 63 26.52 1.05 5.90
N ALA A 64 26.12 -0.21 5.97
CA ALA A 64 26.76 -1.32 5.29
C ALA A 64 25.99 -1.67 4.00
N PRO A 65 26.62 -1.58 2.81
CA PRO A 65 25.96 -1.96 1.58
C PRO A 65 25.75 -3.48 1.50
N ALA A 66 24.63 -3.88 0.91
CA ALA A 66 24.40 -5.26 0.48
C ALA A 66 25.38 -5.64 -0.62
N LEU A 67 25.99 -6.81 -0.49
CA LEU A 67 26.97 -7.38 -1.43
C LEU A 67 26.30 -8.18 -2.56
N GLY A 68 24.97 -8.30 -2.53
CA GLY A 68 24.15 -9.03 -3.50
C GLY A 68 23.12 -9.94 -2.83
N GLY A 69 22.26 -10.54 -3.65
CA GLY A 69 21.06 -11.25 -3.22
C GLY A 69 19.88 -10.75 -4.04
N SER A 70 18.72 -10.57 -3.40
CA SER A 70 17.55 -9.91 -4.00
C SER A 70 17.82 -8.44 -4.38
N PHE A 71 18.87 -7.82 -3.82
CA PHE A 71 19.33 -6.47 -4.13
C PHE A 71 20.81 -6.31 -3.75
N ALA A 72 21.43 -5.17 -4.13
CA ALA A 72 22.80 -4.80 -3.79
C ALA A 72 22.91 -3.29 -3.55
N GLY A 73 23.96 -2.84 -2.87
CA GLY A 73 24.18 -1.42 -2.55
C GLY A 73 23.64 -1.01 -1.19
N LEU A 74 23.71 0.29 -0.88
CA LEU A 74 23.29 0.83 0.41
C LEU A 74 21.77 1.05 0.42
N GLU A 75 21.03 -0.02 0.72
CA GLU A 75 19.58 -0.09 0.63
C GLU A 75 18.95 -0.52 1.98
N PRO A 76 18.76 0.41 2.93
CA PRO A 76 18.35 0.07 4.30
C PRO A 76 17.00 -0.64 4.39
N MET A 77 16.08 -0.34 3.46
CA MET A 77 14.75 -0.94 3.34
C MET A 77 14.69 -2.06 2.28
N GLY A 78 15.82 -2.48 1.73
CA GLY A 78 15.91 -3.48 0.65
C GLY A 78 15.19 -4.79 0.99
N LEU A 79 15.33 -5.25 2.23
CA LEU A 79 14.67 -6.47 2.71
C LEU A 79 13.12 -6.40 2.71
N PHE A 80 12.54 -5.19 2.61
CA PHE A 80 11.08 -5.01 2.54
C PHE A 80 10.60 -4.77 1.12
N TRP A 81 11.26 -3.88 0.36
CA TRP A 81 10.79 -3.55 -0.99
C TRP A 81 11.14 -4.63 -2.02
N ALA A 82 12.19 -5.42 -1.79
CA ALA A 82 12.61 -6.51 -2.66
C ALA A 82 11.94 -7.85 -2.33
N LEU A 83 10.87 -7.85 -1.52
CA LEU A 83 10.10 -9.06 -1.22
C LEU A 83 9.43 -9.59 -2.50
N GLU A 84 9.77 -10.82 -2.87
CA GLU A 84 9.19 -11.52 -4.01
C GLU A 84 8.33 -12.69 -3.55
N PRO A 85 7.20 -12.96 -4.23
CA PRO A 85 6.38 -14.12 -3.92
C PRO A 85 7.08 -15.41 -4.37
N GLU A 86 7.01 -16.45 -3.55
CA GLU A 86 7.45 -17.79 -3.96
C GLU A 86 6.61 -18.34 -5.11
N LYS A 87 5.31 -17.99 -5.13
CA LYS A 87 4.40 -18.36 -6.20
C LYS A 87 4.42 -17.29 -7.31
N PRO A 88 4.74 -17.66 -8.57
CA PRO A 88 4.69 -16.74 -9.69
C PRO A 88 3.31 -16.06 -9.84
N PHE A 89 3.32 -14.80 -10.28
CA PHE A 89 2.13 -13.97 -10.51
C PHE A 89 1.27 -13.70 -9.27
N TRP A 90 1.81 -13.91 -8.07
CA TRP A 90 1.12 -13.59 -6.84
C TRP A 90 1.38 -12.13 -6.42
N ARG A 91 0.31 -11.35 -6.24
CA ARG A 91 0.43 -9.93 -5.89
C ARG A 91 0.40 -9.75 -4.38
N PHE A 92 1.36 -9.02 -3.83
CA PHE A 92 1.33 -8.56 -2.45
C PHE A 92 0.16 -7.59 -2.23
N LEU A 93 -0.73 -7.91 -1.29
CA LEU A 93 -1.91 -7.12 -1.00
C LEU A 93 -2.36 -7.33 0.44
N LYS A 94 -2.82 -6.25 1.08
CA LYS A 94 -3.45 -6.26 2.40
C LYS A 94 -4.95 -5.95 2.26
N ARG A 95 -5.83 -6.82 2.75
CA ARG A 95 -7.28 -6.57 2.78
C ARG A 95 -7.76 -6.14 4.15
N ASP A 96 -7.35 -6.84 5.20
CA ASP A 96 -7.71 -6.48 6.57
C ASP A 96 -6.64 -5.59 7.18
N VAL A 97 -6.87 -4.27 7.14
CA VAL A 97 -5.90 -3.28 7.64
C VAL A 97 -5.74 -3.28 9.16
N GLN A 98 -6.63 -3.95 9.90
CA GLN A 98 -6.62 -3.99 11.36
C GLN A 98 -5.57 -4.95 11.94
N THR A 99 -5.04 -5.85 11.10
CA THR A 99 -3.99 -6.79 11.48
C THR A 99 -2.66 -6.39 10.83
N PRO A 100 -1.51 -6.54 11.52
CA PRO A 100 -0.21 -6.30 10.92
C PRO A 100 0.19 -7.46 9.99
N PHE A 101 1.26 -7.24 9.21
CA PHE A 101 2.09 -8.36 8.73
C PHE A 101 3.29 -8.55 9.65
N ALA A 102 3.54 -9.80 10.05
CA ALA A 102 4.76 -10.19 10.75
C ALA A 102 5.86 -10.47 9.73
N VAL A 103 6.93 -9.67 9.77
CA VAL A 103 8.14 -9.90 8.98
C VAL A 103 9.17 -10.58 9.86
N GLU A 104 9.45 -11.84 9.57
CA GLU A 104 10.53 -12.60 10.19
C GLU A 104 11.85 -12.13 9.58
N LEU A 105 12.80 -11.77 10.44
CA LEU A 105 14.14 -11.36 10.07
C LEU A 105 15.13 -12.35 10.65
N GLU A 106 15.90 -13.00 9.78
CA GLU A 106 16.89 -14.00 10.14
C GLU A 106 18.30 -13.52 9.76
N VAL A 107 19.28 -13.82 10.61
CA VAL A 107 20.71 -13.68 10.33
C VAL A 107 21.29 -15.07 10.21
N LEU A 108 21.75 -15.42 9.01
CA LEU A 108 22.32 -16.71 8.67
C LEU A 108 23.85 -16.58 8.52
N ASP A 109 24.57 -17.62 8.91
CA ASP A 109 26.03 -17.67 8.80
C ASP A 109 26.48 -17.87 7.36
N GLY A 110 27.47 -17.09 6.93
CA GLY A 110 28.07 -17.22 5.60
C GLY A 110 27.24 -16.62 4.45
N HIS A 111 27.77 -16.84 3.25
CA HIS A 111 27.21 -16.39 1.97
C HIS A 111 26.77 -17.55 1.08
N GLU A 112 27.09 -18.79 1.47
CA GLU A 112 26.80 -19.99 0.69
C GLU A 112 25.36 -20.45 0.96
N PRO A 113 24.60 -20.87 -0.07
CA PRO A 113 23.22 -21.32 0.08
C PRO A 113 23.05 -22.53 1.02
N ASP A 114 24.08 -23.37 1.12
CA ASP A 114 24.01 -24.66 1.81
C ASP A 114 24.44 -24.59 3.29
N THR A 115 24.91 -23.42 3.75
CA THR A 115 25.37 -23.21 5.14
C THR A 115 24.40 -22.38 5.96
N GLU A 116 23.09 -22.63 5.85
CA GLU A 116 22.03 -21.88 6.56
C GLU A 116 21.98 -22.14 8.08
N ARG A 117 23.09 -21.92 8.78
CA ARG A 117 23.10 -21.93 10.24
C ARG A 117 22.52 -20.60 10.73
N LEU A 118 21.37 -20.67 11.40
CA LEU A 118 20.74 -19.53 12.05
C LEU A 118 21.62 -19.00 13.21
N LEU A 119 22.00 -17.73 13.13
CA LEU A 119 22.77 -17.03 14.16
C LEU A 119 21.88 -16.24 15.12
N GLY A 120 20.82 -15.63 14.58
CA GLY A 120 19.84 -14.85 15.34
C GLY A 120 18.60 -14.57 14.50
N GLN A 121 17.48 -14.31 15.18
CA GLN A 121 16.21 -14.00 14.53
C GLN A 121 15.40 -13.00 15.36
N THR A 122 14.48 -12.31 14.70
CA THR A 122 13.46 -11.48 15.34
C THR A 122 12.24 -11.38 14.43
N VAL A 123 11.11 -10.94 14.98
CA VAL A 123 9.89 -10.66 14.23
C VAL A 123 9.57 -9.18 14.35
N HIS A 124 9.37 -8.52 13.22
CA HIS A 124 8.94 -7.13 13.16
C HIS A 124 7.53 -7.04 12.58
N GLU A 125 6.58 -6.64 13.41
CA GLU A 125 5.20 -6.43 12.98
C GLU A 125 5.04 -5.06 12.32
N ARG A 126 4.46 -5.07 11.12
CA ARG A 126 4.22 -3.87 10.31
C ARG A 126 2.73 -3.61 10.13
N ASP A 127 2.26 -2.52 10.71
CA ASP A 127 0.84 -2.16 10.79
C ASP A 127 0.35 -1.49 9.50
N PHE A 128 -0.94 -1.70 9.18
CA PHE A 128 -1.64 -0.97 8.13
C PHE A 128 -2.67 0.02 8.68
N LEU A 129 -3.00 -0.07 9.97
CA LEU A 129 -3.81 0.90 10.69
C LEU A 129 -2.90 1.65 11.67
N PRO A 130 -2.48 2.89 11.35
CA PRO A 130 -1.57 3.65 12.20
C PRO A 130 -2.14 3.90 13.61
N PRO A 131 -1.29 4.09 14.64
CA PRO A 131 -1.73 4.27 16.01
C PRO A 131 -2.77 5.39 16.17
N GLY A 132 -3.90 5.07 16.80
CA GLY A 132 -4.97 6.01 17.08
C GLY A 132 -5.87 6.37 15.89
N VAL A 133 -5.60 5.87 14.68
CA VAL A 133 -6.50 6.00 13.54
C VAL A 133 -7.76 5.18 13.80
N ARG A 134 -8.92 5.80 13.69
CA ARG A 134 -10.22 5.13 13.79
C ARG A 134 -10.66 4.66 12.41
N ARG A 135 -11.18 3.44 12.34
CA ARG A 135 -11.77 2.82 11.15
C ARG A 135 -13.29 2.76 11.31
N GLU A 136 -14.02 3.39 10.40
CA GLU A 136 -15.47 3.54 10.46
C GLU A 136 -16.10 3.13 9.13
N PRO A 137 -16.66 1.91 9.04
CA PRO A 137 -17.37 1.49 7.84
C PRO A 137 -18.58 2.40 7.53
N VAL A 138 -18.75 2.78 6.27
CA VAL A 138 -19.77 3.74 5.82
C VAL A 138 -20.80 3.05 4.92
N ARG A 139 -22.06 3.11 5.36
CA ARG A 139 -23.24 2.66 4.59
C ARG A 139 -24.29 3.77 4.62
N ALA A 140 -24.06 4.79 3.80
CA ALA A 140 -24.89 5.99 3.74
C ALA A 140 -25.58 6.05 2.37
N GLY A 141 -26.90 5.86 2.33
CA GLY A 141 -27.62 5.71 1.06
C GLY A 141 -27.05 4.56 0.24
N ARG A 142 -26.61 4.84 -1.00
CA ARG A 142 -25.95 3.86 -1.87
C ARG A 142 -24.45 3.73 -1.64
N VAL A 143 -23.83 4.70 -0.96
CA VAL A 143 -22.38 4.75 -0.75
C VAL A 143 -21.93 3.57 0.12
N ARG A 144 -20.94 2.82 -0.38
CA ARG A 144 -20.22 1.77 0.36
C ARG A 144 -18.75 2.11 0.42
N ALA A 145 -18.26 2.35 1.63
CA ALA A 145 -16.91 2.85 1.86
C ALA A 145 -16.43 2.52 3.28
N THR A 146 -15.18 2.85 3.56
CA THR A 146 -14.65 2.88 4.93
C THR A 146 -13.95 4.23 5.15
N LEU A 147 -14.39 4.96 6.17
CA LEU A 147 -13.79 6.21 6.61
C LEU A 147 -12.69 5.91 7.63
N PHE A 148 -11.54 6.54 7.46
CA PHE A 148 -10.46 6.55 8.44
C PHE A 148 -10.27 7.96 8.98
N LEU A 149 -10.27 8.09 10.30
CA LEU A 149 -10.10 9.37 10.99
C LEU A 149 -8.81 9.35 11.81
N PRO A 150 -7.94 10.36 11.65
CA PRO A 150 -6.75 10.51 12.49
C PRO A 150 -7.10 10.64 13.97
N PRO A 151 -6.14 10.36 14.89
CA PRO A 151 -6.30 10.73 16.28
C PRO A 151 -6.31 12.25 16.45
N GLY A 152 -6.91 12.71 17.56
CA GLY A 152 -6.99 14.13 17.91
C GLY A 152 -8.38 14.75 17.69
N PRO A 153 -8.52 16.05 17.98
CA PRO A 153 -9.83 16.70 18.04
C PRO A 153 -10.50 16.88 16.67
N GLY A 154 -9.72 16.97 15.58
CA GLY A 154 -10.23 17.36 14.28
C GLY A 154 -10.70 18.83 14.24
N PRO A 155 -11.44 19.24 13.20
CA PRO A 155 -11.70 18.49 11.98
C PRO A 155 -10.45 18.37 11.10
N PHE A 156 -10.42 17.34 10.24
CA PHE A 156 -9.27 16.99 9.42
C PHE A 156 -9.52 17.30 7.94
N PRO A 157 -8.51 17.66 7.14
CA PRO A 157 -8.67 17.74 5.69
C PRO A 157 -9.11 16.38 5.13
N GLY A 158 -10.14 16.39 4.28
CA GLY A 158 -10.77 15.17 3.76
C GLY A 158 -10.17 14.73 2.42
N ILE A 159 -10.01 13.41 2.22
CA ILE A 159 -9.60 12.80 0.96
C ILE A 159 -10.53 11.63 0.62
N ILE A 160 -10.97 11.53 -0.64
CA ILE A 160 -11.61 10.32 -1.16
C ILE A 160 -10.57 9.51 -1.93
N ASP A 161 -10.43 8.24 -1.56
CA ASP A 161 -9.46 7.31 -2.09
C ASP A 161 -10.14 6.28 -3.01
N ILE A 162 -9.74 6.23 -4.28
CA ILE A 162 -10.36 5.38 -5.32
C ILE A 162 -9.30 4.51 -6.01
N PHE A 163 -9.50 3.20 -5.97
CA PHE A 163 -8.69 2.22 -6.70
C PHE A 163 -9.21 1.99 -8.13
N GLY A 164 -8.43 1.29 -8.94
CA GLY A 164 -8.80 0.90 -10.30
C GLY A 164 -9.66 -0.37 -10.35
N ILE A 165 -9.62 -1.01 -11.53
CA ILE A 165 -10.31 -2.29 -11.77
C ILE A 165 -9.77 -3.37 -10.82
N GLY A 166 -10.67 -4.13 -10.22
CA GLY A 166 -10.42 -5.23 -9.30
C GLY A 166 -11.65 -5.56 -8.45
N GLY A 167 -12.53 -4.58 -8.26
CA GLY A 167 -13.73 -4.71 -7.43
C GLY A 167 -13.40 -4.75 -5.94
N GLY A 168 -14.43 -4.86 -5.12
CA GLY A 168 -14.27 -4.87 -3.67
C GLY A 168 -13.88 -3.51 -3.10
N LEU A 169 -13.38 -3.54 -1.86
CA LEU A 169 -12.90 -2.38 -1.15
C LEU A 169 -11.46 -2.63 -0.69
N LEU A 170 -10.53 -1.79 -1.14
CA LEU A 170 -9.13 -1.82 -0.72
C LEU A 170 -8.87 -0.63 0.20
N GLU A 171 -8.50 -0.91 1.44
CA GLU A 171 -8.44 0.11 2.49
C GLU A 171 -7.01 0.58 2.83
N TYR A 172 -5.99 -0.20 2.44
CA TYR A 172 -4.62 -0.03 2.93
C TYR A 172 -3.99 1.33 2.62
N ARG A 173 -4.37 1.98 1.52
CA ARG A 173 -3.84 3.31 1.18
C ARG A 173 -4.49 4.40 2.01
N ALA A 174 -5.82 4.37 2.14
CA ALA A 174 -6.57 5.30 2.98
C ALA A 174 -6.15 5.17 4.45
N SER A 175 -6.07 3.95 4.99
CA SER A 175 -5.71 3.72 6.38
C SER A 175 -4.32 4.26 6.74
N LEU A 176 -3.32 4.03 5.88
CA LEU A 176 -1.97 4.58 6.07
C LEU A 176 -1.97 6.11 5.96
N LEU A 177 -2.68 6.67 4.97
CA LEU A 177 -2.74 8.12 4.74
C LEU A 177 -3.42 8.87 5.90
N ALA A 178 -4.39 8.24 6.58
CA ALA A 178 -4.97 8.80 7.81
C ALA A 178 -3.96 8.96 8.95
N GLY A 179 -2.90 8.15 8.98
CA GLY A 179 -1.76 8.33 9.89
C GLY A 179 -0.97 9.62 9.66
N HIS A 180 -1.19 10.32 8.55
CA HIS A 180 -0.57 11.60 8.21
C HIS A 180 -1.54 12.79 8.39
N GLY A 181 -2.65 12.62 9.11
CA GLY A 181 -3.52 13.71 9.53
C GLY A 181 -4.70 14.04 8.59
N PHE A 182 -5.02 13.15 7.65
CA PHE A 182 -6.17 13.29 6.75
C PHE A 182 -7.34 12.40 7.16
N ALA A 183 -8.57 12.91 7.07
CA ALA A 183 -9.75 12.05 7.08
C ALA A 183 -9.90 11.41 5.68
N THR A 184 -9.76 10.09 5.56
CA THR A 184 -9.71 9.44 4.25
C THR A 184 -10.84 8.43 4.07
N LEU A 185 -11.56 8.52 2.95
CA LEU A 185 -12.64 7.61 2.59
C LEU A 185 -12.17 6.64 1.51
N ALA A 186 -11.90 5.38 1.88
CA ALA A 186 -11.73 4.32 0.89
C ALA A 186 -13.09 4.03 0.25
N LEU A 187 -13.24 4.30 -1.04
CA LEU A 187 -14.53 4.22 -1.73
C LEU A 187 -14.59 3.02 -2.67
N ALA A 188 -15.50 2.09 -2.38
CA ALA A 188 -15.88 1.04 -3.33
C ALA A 188 -16.91 1.60 -4.32
N TYR A 189 -16.95 1.05 -5.53
CA TYR A 189 -17.93 1.47 -6.55
C TYR A 189 -18.50 0.32 -7.38
N TYR A 190 -17.99 -0.91 -7.20
CA TYR A 190 -18.58 -2.14 -7.74
C TYR A 190 -18.01 -3.40 -7.06
N ASP A 191 -18.68 -4.53 -7.22
CA ASP A 191 -18.33 -5.85 -6.68
C ASP A 191 -17.98 -5.84 -5.19
N PHE A 192 -18.75 -5.08 -4.41
CA PHE A 192 -18.60 -4.97 -2.98
C PHE A 192 -19.99 -4.84 -2.34
N GLU A 193 -20.31 -5.73 -1.39
CA GLU A 193 -21.62 -5.77 -0.73
C GLU A 193 -22.78 -5.80 -1.75
N ASP A 194 -23.70 -4.84 -1.65
CA ASP A 194 -24.88 -4.65 -2.49
C ASP A 194 -24.65 -3.74 -3.71
N LEU A 195 -23.40 -3.32 -3.97
CA LEU A 195 -23.05 -2.63 -5.20
C LEU A 195 -23.17 -3.56 -6.43
N PRO A 196 -23.32 -3.00 -7.64
CA PRO A 196 -23.35 -3.78 -8.88
C PRO A 196 -22.16 -4.74 -9.00
N LYS A 197 -22.42 -6.00 -9.38
CA LYS A 197 -21.37 -7.02 -9.56
C LYS A 197 -20.47 -6.75 -10.77
N LYS A 198 -21.02 -6.07 -11.77
CA LYS A 198 -20.29 -5.58 -12.94
C LYS A 198 -20.31 -4.07 -12.94
N PHE A 199 -19.30 -3.50 -13.57
CA PHE A 199 -19.17 -2.07 -13.72
C PHE A 199 -19.14 -1.77 -15.21
N ASP A 200 -20.29 -1.60 -15.84
CA ASP A 200 -20.37 -1.44 -17.30
C ASP A 200 -20.43 0.05 -17.71
N THR A 201 -20.99 0.89 -16.85
CA THR A 201 -21.09 2.35 -17.01
C THR A 201 -20.64 3.06 -15.74
N ILE A 202 -20.11 4.28 -15.89
CA ILE A 202 -19.66 5.12 -14.77
C ILE A 202 -20.66 6.25 -14.58
N HIS A 203 -21.41 6.22 -13.47
CA HIS A 203 -22.35 7.28 -13.10
C HIS A 203 -21.73 8.16 -12.01
N LEU A 204 -21.41 9.42 -12.34
CA LEU A 204 -20.78 10.34 -11.39
C LEU A 204 -21.69 10.72 -10.22
N ASP A 205 -23.02 10.53 -10.34
CA ASP A 205 -23.98 10.76 -9.26
C ASP A 205 -23.63 9.95 -7.99
N TYR A 206 -23.14 8.72 -8.16
CA TYR A 206 -22.69 7.89 -7.02
C TYR A 206 -21.49 8.52 -6.28
N PHE A 207 -20.56 9.10 -7.03
CA PHE A 207 -19.36 9.72 -6.46
C PHE A 207 -19.66 11.10 -5.88
N GLU A 208 -20.67 11.80 -6.42
CA GLU A 208 -21.22 13.02 -5.83
C GLU A 208 -21.90 12.75 -4.47
N GLU A 209 -22.61 11.62 -4.31
CA GLU A 209 -23.15 11.18 -3.02
C GLU A 209 -22.03 10.96 -1.99
N ALA A 210 -20.93 10.30 -2.37
CA ALA A 210 -19.77 10.07 -1.49
C ALA A 210 -19.05 11.38 -1.11
N LEU A 211 -18.95 12.31 -2.06
CA LEU A 211 -18.42 13.65 -1.83
C LEU A 211 -19.28 14.44 -0.83
N CYS A 212 -20.60 14.42 -1.01
CA CYS A 212 -21.55 15.05 -0.09
C CYS A 212 -21.46 14.46 1.32
N TYR A 213 -21.36 13.13 1.43
CA TYR A 213 -21.15 12.47 2.72
C TYR A 213 -19.90 13.00 3.43
N MET A 214 -18.77 13.10 2.74
CA MET A 214 -17.53 13.62 3.31
C MET A 214 -17.65 15.09 3.74
N LEU A 215 -18.25 15.94 2.91
CA LEU A 215 -18.43 17.36 3.20
C LEU A 215 -19.36 17.63 4.40
N GLN A 216 -20.31 16.74 4.66
CA GLN A 216 -21.27 16.84 5.77
C GLN A 216 -20.75 16.23 7.07
N HIS A 217 -19.65 15.47 7.01
CA HIS A 217 -19.10 14.80 8.18
C HIS A 217 -18.44 15.79 9.14
N THR A 218 -18.83 15.79 10.43
CA THR A 218 -18.39 16.79 11.43
C THR A 218 -16.88 16.84 11.66
N GLN A 219 -16.19 15.70 11.49
CA GLN A 219 -14.73 15.60 11.60
C GLN A 219 -13.98 15.95 10.30
N VAL A 220 -14.66 16.38 9.24
CA VAL A 220 -14.03 16.78 7.96
C VAL A 220 -14.08 18.30 7.81
N LYS A 221 -12.92 18.91 7.54
CA LYS A 221 -12.72 20.37 7.64
C LYS A 221 -13.41 21.18 6.54
N GLY A 222 -13.49 20.65 5.32
CA GLY A 222 -13.92 21.42 4.14
C GLY A 222 -13.00 22.62 3.83
N PRO A 223 -13.42 23.55 2.94
CA PRO A 223 -14.70 23.59 2.21
C PRO A 223 -14.77 22.64 1.01
N GLY A 224 -13.65 22.02 0.64
CA GLY A 224 -13.59 21.00 -0.41
C GLY A 224 -12.80 19.77 0.02
N ILE A 225 -12.80 18.76 -0.84
CA ILE A 225 -12.21 17.44 -0.61
C ILE A 225 -11.09 17.19 -1.61
N GLY A 226 -10.01 16.55 -1.16
CA GLY A 226 -8.97 16.03 -2.04
C GLY A 226 -9.39 14.70 -2.66
N LEU A 227 -8.97 14.44 -3.89
CA LEU A 227 -9.18 13.15 -4.55
C LEU A 227 -7.84 12.45 -4.77
N LEU A 228 -7.77 11.16 -4.46
CA LEU A 228 -6.61 10.32 -4.72
C LEU A 228 -7.04 9.07 -5.49
N GLY A 229 -6.60 8.97 -6.74
CA GLY A 229 -6.97 7.87 -7.63
C GLY A 229 -5.78 7.17 -8.25
N ILE A 230 -5.91 5.86 -8.50
CA ILE A 230 -4.96 5.08 -9.29
C ILE A 230 -5.67 4.32 -10.41
N SER A 231 -5.05 4.25 -11.60
CA SER A 231 -5.62 3.55 -12.77
C SER A 231 -7.02 4.09 -13.09
N LEU A 232 -8.04 3.24 -13.26
CA LEU A 232 -9.42 3.69 -13.50
C LEU A 232 -9.93 4.62 -12.37
N GLY A 233 -9.50 4.43 -11.13
CA GLY A 233 -9.84 5.33 -10.03
C GLY A 233 -9.29 6.74 -10.22
N ALA A 234 -8.15 6.89 -10.90
CA ALA A 234 -7.59 8.19 -11.26
C ALA A 234 -8.44 8.89 -12.32
N ASP A 235 -8.93 8.16 -13.32
CA ASP A 235 -9.82 8.71 -14.36
C ASP A 235 -11.18 9.11 -13.78
N ILE A 236 -11.69 8.35 -12.81
CA ILE A 236 -12.87 8.74 -12.02
C ILE A 236 -12.57 10.04 -11.25
N CYS A 237 -11.42 10.17 -10.58
CA CYS A 237 -11.06 11.39 -9.85
C CYS A 237 -10.97 12.62 -10.77
N LEU A 238 -10.38 12.48 -11.97
CA LEU A 238 -10.34 13.54 -12.97
C LEU A 238 -11.74 13.92 -13.48
N SER A 239 -12.61 12.92 -13.65
CA SER A 239 -14.00 13.13 -14.06
C SER A 239 -14.78 13.86 -12.96
N MET A 240 -14.65 13.43 -11.71
CA MET A 240 -15.22 14.11 -10.55
C MET A 240 -14.77 15.57 -10.49
N ALA A 241 -13.47 15.84 -10.62
CA ALA A 241 -12.93 17.20 -10.62
C ALA A 241 -13.42 18.06 -11.79
N SER A 242 -13.79 17.45 -12.92
CA SER A 242 -14.29 18.15 -14.11
C SER A 242 -15.77 18.53 -14.00
N PHE A 243 -16.58 17.71 -13.33
CA PHE A 243 -18.04 17.86 -13.32
C PHE A 243 -18.60 18.32 -11.96
N LEU A 244 -17.97 17.92 -10.86
CA LEU A 244 -18.47 18.17 -9.51
C LEU A 244 -17.86 19.46 -8.92
N LYS A 245 -18.56 20.04 -7.94
CA LYS A 245 -18.06 21.18 -7.15
C LYS A 245 -17.34 20.70 -5.89
N ASN A 246 -16.68 21.60 -5.18
CA ASN A 246 -16.03 21.32 -3.88
C ASN A 246 -14.91 20.27 -3.93
N ILE A 247 -14.25 20.12 -5.07
CA ILE A 247 -12.98 19.40 -5.20
C ILE A 247 -11.85 20.42 -5.05
N SER A 248 -11.02 20.26 -4.02
CA SER A 248 -9.92 21.18 -3.73
C SER A 248 -8.63 20.82 -4.45
N ALA A 249 -8.36 19.53 -4.64
CA ALA A 249 -7.16 19.02 -5.30
C ALA A 249 -7.37 17.59 -5.79
N THR A 250 -6.65 17.18 -6.83
CA THR A 250 -6.72 15.82 -7.39
C THR A 250 -5.33 15.28 -7.65
N VAL A 251 -5.06 14.07 -7.13
CA VAL A 251 -3.85 13.29 -7.41
C VAL A 251 -4.24 12.10 -8.30
N SER A 252 -3.69 12.07 -9.50
CA SER A 252 -3.88 11.02 -10.50
C SER A 252 -2.61 10.18 -10.63
N ILE A 253 -2.67 8.90 -10.26
CA ILE A 253 -1.54 7.96 -10.38
C ILE A 253 -1.83 7.01 -11.54
N ASN A 254 -1.08 7.16 -12.64
CA ASN A 254 -1.26 6.35 -13.86
C ASN A 254 -2.72 6.33 -14.38
N GLY A 255 -3.42 7.47 -14.32
CA GLY A 255 -4.67 7.68 -15.04
C GLY A 255 -4.44 7.91 -16.54
N SER A 256 -5.47 7.67 -17.34
CA SER A 256 -5.46 7.90 -18.79
C SER A 256 -5.99 9.28 -19.19
N ALA A 257 -6.76 9.94 -18.32
CA ALA A 257 -7.55 11.15 -18.61
C ALA A 257 -8.57 10.98 -19.75
N LEU A 258 -8.96 9.74 -20.05
CA LEU A 258 -9.92 9.39 -21.10
C LEU A 258 -11.03 8.51 -20.52
N SER A 259 -12.18 8.50 -21.18
CA SER A 259 -13.12 7.39 -21.05
C SER A 259 -12.58 6.22 -21.87
N GLY A 260 -12.01 5.22 -21.19
CA GLY A 260 -11.45 4.03 -21.83
C GLY A 260 -12.53 3.10 -22.38
N ASP A 261 -12.84 2.04 -21.65
CA ASP A 261 -13.81 1.02 -22.09
C ASP A 261 -15.25 1.33 -21.69
N LYS A 262 -15.44 2.28 -20.78
CA LYS A 262 -16.71 2.53 -20.11
C LYS A 262 -17.09 3.98 -20.28
N ALA A 263 -18.29 4.21 -20.81
CA ALA A 263 -18.88 5.54 -20.88
C ALA A 263 -19.01 6.15 -19.49
N ILE A 264 -18.72 7.45 -19.40
CA ILE A 264 -18.86 8.24 -18.17
C ILE A 264 -20.06 9.15 -18.32
N TYR A 265 -20.99 9.10 -17.38
CA TYR A 265 -22.21 9.88 -17.37
C TYR A 265 -22.27 10.80 -16.15
N TYR A 266 -22.72 12.02 -16.37
CA TYR A 266 -23.13 12.92 -15.30
C TYR A 266 -24.31 13.76 -15.76
N LYS A 267 -25.49 13.48 -15.21
CA LYS A 267 -26.75 14.10 -15.63
C LYS A 267 -26.93 13.94 -17.15
N GLU A 268 -27.11 15.04 -17.87
CA GLU A 268 -27.29 15.05 -19.34
C GLU A 268 -25.97 14.92 -20.11
N ASN A 269 -24.81 15.00 -19.44
CA ASN A 269 -23.51 14.90 -20.08
C ASN A 269 -23.03 13.45 -20.15
N SER A 270 -22.34 13.12 -21.25
CA SER A 270 -21.66 11.85 -21.40
C SER A 270 -20.31 12.03 -22.08
N ILE A 271 -19.32 11.25 -21.64
CA ILE A 271 -18.04 11.05 -22.33
C ILE A 271 -18.10 9.64 -22.94
N PRO A 272 -18.06 9.51 -24.28
CA PRO A 272 -18.12 8.22 -24.93
C PRO A 272 -16.80 7.44 -24.72
N PRO A 273 -16.87 6.11 -24.67
CA PRO A 273 -15.68 5.27 -24.53
C PRO A 273 -14.85 5.31 -25.81
N LEU A 274 -13.54 5.41 -25.66
CA LEU A 274 -12.59 5.25 -26.76
C LEU A 274 -12.56 3.80 -27.25
N GLY A 275 -12.75 2.84 -26.33
CA GLY A 275 -12.65 1.40 -26.59
C GLY A 275 -11.21 0.90 -26.76
N HIS A 276 -11.08 -0.40 -27.00
CA HIS A 276 -9.79 -1.06 -27.21
C HIS A 276 -9.87 -2.13 -28.30
N ASP A 277 -8.72 -2.47 -28.88
CA ASP A 277 -8.56 -3.60 -29.80
C ASP A 277 -7.65 -4.65 -29.15
N LEU A 278 -8.23 -5.77 -28.72
CA LEU A 278 -7.50 -6.86 -28.06
C LEU A 278 -6.35 -7.42 -28.93
N ARG A 279 -6.43 -7.28 -30.26
CA ARG A 279 -5.36 -7.73 -31.18
C ARG A 279 -4.08 -6.91 -31.04
N ARG A 280 -4.17 -5.71 -30.43
CA ARG A 280 -3.02 -4.82 -30.19
C ARG A 280 -2.43 -4.95 -28.79
N MET A 281 -3.06 -5.74 -27.90
CA MET A 281 -2.53 -5.97 -26.55
C MET A 281 -1.27 -6.85 -26.60
N LYS A 282 -0.19 -6.35 -26.02
CA LYS A 282 1.05 -7.11 -25.80
C LYS A 282 1.21 -7.37 -24.31
N PHE A 283 1.26 -8.64 -23.92
CA PHE A 283 1.58 -9.02 -22.55
C PHE A 283 3.11 -9.05 -22.40
N ALA A 284 3.67 -8.13 -21.63
CA ALA A 284 5.06 -8.18 -21.22
C ALA A 284 5.13 -8.79 -19.81
N CYS A 285 5.81 -9.93 -19.67
CA CYS A 285 6.23 -10.44 -18.38
C CYS A 285 7.42 -9.61 -17.91
N TRP A 286 7.18 -8.65 -17.03
CA TRP A 286 8.26 -7.96 -16.32
C TRP A 286 8.71 -8.85 -15.17
N THR A 287 9.82 -9.56 -15.35
CA THR A 287 10.63 -10.00 -14.22
C THR A 287 11.43 -8.79 -13.77
N PHE A 288 11.15 -8.28 -12.57
CA PHE A 288 12.08 -7.37 -11.92
C PHE A 288 13.39 -8.16 -11.73
N LYS A 289 14.48 -7.63 -12.27
CA LYS A 289 15.84 -8.17 -12.10
C LYS A 289 16.54 -7.43 -10.98
#